data_AF-A0AAU3Z070-F1
#
_entry.id   AF-A0AAU3Z070-F1
#
_cell.length_a   1.000
_cell.length_b   1.000
_cell.length_c   1.000
_cell.angle_alpha   90.00
_cell.angle_beta   90.00
_cell.angle_gamma   90.00
#
_symmetry.space_group_name_H-M   'P 1'
#
loop_
_entity.id
_entity.type
_entity.pdbx_description
1 polymer ?
#
loop_
_entity_poly.entity_id
_entity_poly.type
_entity_poly.pdbx_seq_one_letter_code
_entity_poly.pdbx_strand_id
1 'polypeptide(L)'
;MLYPKYKGGRPKTFTLPERREIKKIAKSEPTEHDLPFSTWSLTKHKDPDREPRRRRANHNRYGGVRHLFAALDLTNDKLYGHIKPIVRRTQFLEYCRYLRSLYPPTVRIAIVCDNFSPHLT
;
A
#
# COMPACT_ATOMS: atom_id res chain seq x y z
N MET A 1 -1.02 34.55 20.01
CA MET A 1 -1.64 34.11 18.73
C MET A 1 -0.51 33.72 17.79
N LEU A 2 -0.28 32.41 17.55
CA LEU A 2 0.81 31.91 16.71
C LEU A 2 0.34 31.74 15.27
N TYR A 3 0.91 32.50 14.34
CA TYR A 3 0.65 32.35 12.90
C TYR A 3 1.50 31.21 12.33
N PRO A 4 0.90 30.14 11.78
CA PRO A 4 1.66 29.07 11.15
C PRO A 4 2.27 29.57 9.82
N LYS A 5 3.59 29.48 9.70
CA LYS A 5 4.28 29.70 8.42
C LYS A 5 4.16 28.44 7.56
N TYR A 6 3.34 28.52 6.50
CA TYR A 6 3.27 27.50 5.46
C TYR A 6 4.59 27.48 4.66
N LYS A 7 5.41 26.45 4.86
CA LYS A 7 6.48 26.08 3.91
C LYS A 7 5.81 25.31 2.77
N GLY A 8 5.84 25.87 1.56
CA GLY A 8 5.19 25.33 0.37
C GLY A 8 5.35 23.81 0.23
N GLY A 9 4.32 23.16 -0.33
CA GLY A 9 4.20 21.70 -0.37
C GLY A 9 5.36 20.98 -1.07
N ARG A 10 5.36 19.65 -0.94
CA ARG A 10 6.40 18.76 -1.48
C ARG A 10 6.72 19.11 -2.95
N PRO A 11 8.00 19.32 -3.31
CA PRO A 11 8.41 19.60 -4.68
C PRO A 11 7.92 18.51 -5.64
N LYS A 12 7.62 18.89 -6.89
CA LYS A 12 7.23 17.92 -7.93
C LYS A 12 8.39 16.94 -8.16
N THR A 13 8.16 15.66 -7.94
CA THR A 13 9.17 14.59 -7.98
C THR A 13 9.75 14.32 -9.38
N PHE A 14 9.09 14.78 -10.45
CA PHE A 14 9.54 14.57 -11.82
C PHE A 14 9.44 15.86 -12.63
N THR A 15 10.56 16.23 -13.25
CA THR A 15 10.71 17.33 -14.21
C THR A 15 10.05 16.98 -15.55
N LEU A 16 9.85 18.00 -16.41
CA LEU A 16 9.26 17.78 -17.74
C LEU A 16 10.10 16.86 -18.65
N PRO A 17 11.45 16.97 -18.69
CA PRO A 17 12.29 16.03 -19.43
C PRO A 17 12.14 14.58 -18.93
N GLU A 18 12.18 14.36 -17.62
CA GLU A 18 12.00 13.03 -17.03
C GLU A 18 10.63 12.44 -17.38
N ARG A 19 9.57 13.25 -17.37
CA ARG A 19 8.23 12.82 -17.80
C ARG A 19 8.19 12.45 -19.28
N ARG A 20 8.97 13.09 -20.14
CA ARG A 20 9.03 12.76 -21.58
C ARG A 20 9.70 11.40 -21.80
N GLU A 21 10.78 11.12 -21.09
CA GLU A 21 11.45 9.81 -21.16
C GLU A 21 10.58 8.68 -20.60
N ILE A 22 9.95 8.89 -19.45
CA ILE A 22 8.99 7.92 -18.89
C ILE A 22 7.84 7.65 -19.89
N LYS A 23 7.32 8.70 -20.55
CA LYS A 23 6.29 8.56 -21.59
C LYS A 23 6.79 7.81 -22.82
N LYS A 24 8.06 7.99 -23.21
CA LYS A 24 8.69 7.28 -24.34
C LYS A 24 8.71 5.78 -24.06
N ILE A 25 9.19 5.38 -22.88
CA ILE A 25 9.28 3.99 -22.44
C ILE A 25 7.89 3.35 -22.25
N ALA A 26 6.92 4.10 -21.70
CA ALA A 26 5.57 3.57 -21.48
C ALA A 26 4.77 3.36 -22.78
N LYS A 27 5.22 3.92 -23.91
CA LYS A 27 4.58 3.79 -25.22
C LYS A 27 5.25 2.77 -26.15
N SER A 28 6.52 2.43 -25.91
CA SER A 28 7.22 1.39 -26.67
C SER A 28 6.65 0.00 -26.34
N GLU A 29 6.79 -0.93 -27.28
CA GLU A 29 6.36 -2.30 -27.05
C GLU A 29 7.34 -3.00 -26.09
N PRO A 30 6.86 -3.78 -25.09
CA PRO A 30 7.75 -4.51 -24.19
C PRO A 30 8.75 -5.44 -24.90
N THR A 31 8.38 -5.93 -26.08
CA THR A 31 9.20 -6.72 -27.01
C THR A 31 10.40 -5.96 -27.57
N GLU A 32 10.34 -4.63 -27.66
CA GLU A 32 11.48 -3.79 -28.10
C GLU A 32 12.55 -3.64 -27.02
N HIS A 33 12.27 -4.09 -25.78
CA HIS A 33 13.17 -3.97 -24.62
C HIS A 33 13.54 -5.34 -24.02
N ASP A 34 13.27 -6.44 -24.73
CA ASP A 34 13.51 -7.82 -24.27
C ASP A 34 12.81 -8.17 -22.94
N LEU A 35 11.69 -7.50 -22.61
CA LEU A 35 10.95 -7.71 -21.36
C LEU A 35 9.82 -8.74 -21.53
N PRO A 36 9.67 -9.73 -20.61
CA PRO A 36 8.82 -10.91 -20.79
C PRO A 36 7.30 -10.70 -20.58
N PHE A 37 6.80 -9.46 -20.47
CA PHE A 37 5.39 -9.19 -20.16
C PHE A 37 4.61 -8.57 -21.33
N SER A 38 3.39 -9.07 -21.53
CA SER A 38 2.47 -8.68 -22.60
C SER A 38 1.76 -7.34 -22.34
N THR A 39 1.86 -6.47 -23.35
CA THR A 39 0.94 -5.39 -23.72
C THR A 39 0.54 -4.39 -22.61
N TRP A 40 1.18 -3.22 -22.60
CA TRP A 40 0.60 -2.05 -21.96
C TRP A 40 -0.75 -1.74 -22.63
N SER A 41 -1.84 -1.66 -21.85
CA SER A 41 -3.16 -1.26 -22.36
C SER A 41 -3.11 0.19 -22.88
N LEU A 42 -2.81 0.34 -24.18
CA LEU A 42 -2.73 1.62 -24.89
C LEU A 42 -4.05 2.42 -24.86
N THR A 43 -5.18 1.76 -24.62
CA THR A 43 -6.48 2.41 -24.40
C THR A 43 -6.50 3.37 -23.22
N LYS A 44 -5.52 3.28 -22.29
CA LYS A 44 -5.36 4.23 -21.18
C LYS A 44 -4.49 5.46 -21.53
N HIS A 45 -3.77 5.45 -22.64
CA HIS A 45 -2.91 6.54 -23.11
C HIS A 45 -3.51 7.28 -24.32
N LYS A 46 -4.76 7.74 -24.21
CA LYS A 46 -5.27 8.69 -25.20
C LYS A 46 -4.76 10.09 -24.88
N ASP A 47 -3.92 10.60 -25.79
CA ASP A 47 -3.42 11.97 -25.95
C ASP A 47 -2.18 12.35 -25.09
N PRO A 48 -1.01 12.61 -25.69
CA PRO A 48 0.22 12.98 -24.97
C PRO A 48 0.20 14.38 -24.34
N ASP A 49 -0.62 15.30 -24.86
CA ASP A 49 -0.70 16.70 -24.43
C ASP A 49 -1.91 16.97 -23.53
N ARG A 50 -2.85 16.03 -23.47
CA ARG A 50 -3.96 16.07 -22.53
C ARG A 50 -3.47 15.71 -21.13
N GLU A 51 -3.70 16.61 -20.17
CA GLU A 51 -3.43 16.29 -18.76
C GLU A 51 -4.16 14.98 -18.37
N PRO A 52 -3.48 14.04 -17.69
CA PRO A 52 -4.09 12.80 -17.26
C PRO A 52 -5.30 13.11 -16.37
N ARG A 53 -6.50 13.03 -16.92
CA ARG A 53 -7.73 13.13 -16.13
C ARG A 53 -7.80 11.89 -15.24
N ARG A 54 -7.85 12.11 -13.93
CA ARG A 54 -8.07 11.06 -12.94
C ARG A 54 -9.32 10.26 -13.35
N ARG A 55 -9.15 9.07 -13.92
CA ARG A 55 -10.27 8.18 -14.20
C ARG A 55 -10.68 7.51 -12.90
N ARG A 56 -11.95 7.66 -12.53
CA ARG A 56 -12.52 6.95 -11.38
C ARG A 56 -12.29 5.46 -11.57
N ALA A 57 -11.82 4.76 -10.55
CA ALA A 57 -11.74 3.31 -10.59
C ALA A 57 -13.16 2.72 -10.68
N ASN A 58 -13.37 1.75 -11.57
CA ASN A 58 -14.69 1.16 -11.84
C ASN A 58 -15.13 0.08 -10.83
N HIS A 59 -14.40 -0.10 -9.72
CA HIS A 59 -14.83 -1.02 -8.68
C HIS A 59 -15.70 -0.26 -7.67
N ASN A 60 -16.96 -0.66 -7.53
CA ASN A 60 -17.78 -0.29 -6.39
C ASN A 60 -17.67 -1.41 -5.34
N ARG A 61 -17.20 -1.09 -4.14
CA ARG A 61 -17.22 -2.02 -3.00
C ARG A 61 -18.57 -1.92 -2.29
N TYR A 62 -19.50 -2.80 -2.63
CA TYR A 62 -20.82 -2.82 -1.99
C TYR A 62 -20.83 -3.56 -0.64
N GLY A 63 -19.80 -4.37 -0.35
CA GLY A 63 -19.73 -5.24 0.84
C GLY A 63 -19.01 -4.64 2.06
N GLY A 64 -18.85 -3.32 2.12
CA GLY A 64 -18.08 -2.64 3.17
C GLY A 64 -16.56 -2.85 3.06
N VAL A 65 -15.82 -2.27 4.00
CA VAL A 65 -14.37 -2.49 4.15
C VAL A 65 -14.16 -3.53 5.25
N ARG A 66 -13.39 -4.57 4.95
CA ARG A 66 -12.85 -5.48 5.96
C ARG A 66 -11.36 -5.24 6.09
N HIS A 67 -10.84 -5.50 7.27
CA HIS A 67 -9.44 -5.30 7.57
C HIS A 67 -8.81 -6.61 8.01
N LEU A 68 -7.60 -6.88 7.54
CA LEU A 68 -6.83 -8.05 7.92
C LEU A 68 -5.76 -7.62 8.92
N PHE A 69 -5.79 -8.19 10.12
CA PHE A 69 -4.62 -8.25 10.98
C PHE A 69 -3.83 -9.49 10.60
N ALA A 70 -2.58 -9.33 10.19
CA ALA A 70 -1.71 -10.44 9.85
C ALA A 70 -0.37 -10.35 10.59
N ALA A 71 0.20 -11.49 10.92
CA ALA A 71 1.49 -11.62 11.56
C ALA A 71 2.24 -12.80 10.94
N LEU A 72 3.49 -12.56 10.58
CA LEU A 72 4.40 -13.57 10.08
C LEU A 72 5.30 -14.05 11.22
N ASP A 73 5.21 -15.34 11.55
CA ASP A 73 6.18 -16.00 12.41
C ASP A 73 7.40 -16.40 11.60
N LEU A 74 8.52 -15.71 11.87
CA LEU A 74 9.81 -15.94 11.21
C LEU A 74 10.45 -17.28 11.60
N THR A 75 10.06 -17.87 12.72
CA THR A 75 10.66 -19.11 13.23
C THR A 75 10.12 -20.32 12.48
N ASN A 76 8.81 -20.32 12.23
CA ASN A 76 8.09 -21.43 11.61
C ASN A 76 7.67 -21.15 10.16
N ASP A 77 8.01 -19.96 9.63
CA ASP A 77 7.59 -19.48 8.31
C ASP A 77 6.06 -19.56 8.11
N LYS A 78 5.31 -19.10 9.13
CA LYS A 78 3.84 -19.19 9.16
C LYS A 78 3.20 -17.82 9.22
N LEU A 79 2.23 -17.59 8.34
CA LEU A 79 1.40 -16.39 8.35
C LEU A 79 0.06 -16.66 9.06
N TYR A 80 -0.22 -15.88 10.09
CA TYR A 80 -1.50 -15.88 10.81
C TYR A 80 -2.31 -14.67 10.38
N GLY A 81 -3.62 -14.80 10.18
CA GLY A 81 -4.46 -13.71 9.68
C GLY A 81 -5.88 -13.72 10.26
N HIS A 82 -6.32 -12.60 10.84
CA HIS A 82 -7.68 -12.39 11.33
C HIS A 82 -8.37 -11.24 10.59
N ILE A 83 -9.52 -11.53 9.99
CA ILE A 83 -10.36 -10.53 9.34
C ILE A 83 -11.28 -9.88 10.39
N LYS A 84 -11.22 -8.57 10.52
CA LYS A 84 -12.07 -7.77 11.41
C LYS A 84 -12.87 -6.74 10.59
N PRO A 85 -14.13 -6.45 10.99
CA PRO A 85 -14.94 -5.44 10.31
C PRO A 85 -14.46 -4.01 10.61
N ILE A 86 -13.75 -3.81 11.73
CA ILE A 86 -13.17 -2.55 12.16
C ILE A 86 -11.73 -2.74 12.63
N VAL A 87 -10.92 -1.70 12.48
CA VAL A 87 -9.54 -1.65 12.99
C VAL A 87 -9.44 -0.57 14.04
N ARG A 88 -9.41 -1.01 15.30
CA ARG A 88 -9.08 -0.19 16.46
C ARG A 88 -8.11 -0.95 17.34
N ARG A 89 -7.57 -0.24 18.34
CA ARG A 89 -6.67 -0.78 19.36
C ARG A 89 -7.21 -2.04 20.03
N THR A 90 -8.52 -2.12 20.30
CA THR A 90 -9.12 -3.28 20.96
C THR A 90 -9.03 -4.55 20.10
N GLN A 91 -9.29 -4.45 18.79
CA GLN A 91 -9.12 -5.57 17.87
C GLN A 91 -7.65 -5.96 17.70
N PHE A 92 -6.75 -4.98 17.73
CA PHE A 92 -5.31 -5.25 17.70
C PHE A 92 -4.84 -6.02 18.94
N LEU A 93 -5.23 -5.59 20.15
CA LEU A 93 -4.87 -6.30 21.39
C LEU A 93 -5.50 -7.69 21.48
N GLU A 94 -6.73 -7.86 20.98
CA GLU A 94 -7.36 -9.17 20.84
C GLU A 94 -6.52 -10.09 19.94
N TYR A 95 -6.02 -9.56 18.83
CA TYR A 95 -5.12 -10.30 17.93
C TYR A 95 -3.78 -10.62 18.59
N CYS A 96 -3.16 -9.70 19.33
CA CYS A 96 -1.93 -9.98 20.09
C CYS A 96 -2.13 -11.08 21.14
N ARG A 97 -3.29 -11.12 21.82
CA ARG A 97 -3.63 -12.19 22.78
C ARG A 97 -3.73 -13.55 22.07
N TYR A 98 -4.35 -13.56 20.89
CA TYR A 98 -4.40 -14.76 20.05
C TYR A 98 -2.98 -15.23 19.68
N LEU A 99 -2.11 -14.34 19.16
CA LEU A 99 -0.72 -14.69 18.85
C LEU A 99 0.02 -15.23 20.08
N ARG A 100 -0.19 -14.61 21.25
CA ARG A 100 0.41 -15.05 22.51
C ARG A 100 -0.03 -16.46 22.92
N SER A 101 -1.27 -16.86 22.63
CA SER A 101 -1.79 -18.20 22.93
C SER A 101 -1.21 -19.31 22.03
N LEU A 102 -0.59 -18.96 20.91
CA LEU A 102 0.03 -19.94 20.02
C LEU A 102 1.36 -20.49 20.55
N TYR A 103 1.94 -19.86 21.58
CA TYR A 103 3.21 -20.25 22.17
C TYR A 103 3.09 -20.49 23.68
N PRO A 104 3.89 -21.40 24.26
CA PRO A 104 3.91 -21.62 25.70
C PRO A 104 4.15 -20.32 26.49
N PRO A 105 3.62 -20.20 27.72
CA PRO A 105 3.77 -18.99 28.54
C PRO A 105 5.23 -18.67 28.88
N THR A 106 6.12 -19.65 28.86
CA THR A 106 7.56 -19.50 29.11
C THR A 106 8.33 -18.90 27.93
N VAL A 107 7.79 -19.00 26.71
CA VAL A 107 8.44 -18.46 25.51
C VAL A 107 8.14 -16.97 25.41
N ARG A 108 9.21 -16.17 25.31
CA ARG A 108 9.10 -14.74 25.03
C ARG A 108 8.96 -14.54 23.52
N ILE A 109 7.92 -13.82 23.12
CA ILE A 109 7.70 -13.40 21.73
C ILE A 109 7.90 -11.89 21.62
N ALA A 110 8.58 -11.45 20.56
CA ALA A 110 8.69 -10.04 20.20
C ALA A 110 7.77 -9.77 19.01
N ILE A 111 6.98 -8.70 19.09
CA ILE A 111 6.09 -8.26 18.00
C ILE A 111 6.67 -6.97 17.45
N VAL A 112 7.02 -6.97 16.17
CA VAL A 112 7.47 -5.78 15.45
C VAL A 112 6.30 -5.25 14.64
N CYS A 113 5.87 -4.03 14.95
CA CYS A 113 4.77 -3.35 14.26
C CYS A 113 5.31 -2.22 13.39
N ASP A 114 4.57 -1.90 12.33
CA ASP A 114 4.77 -0.65 11.59
C ASP A 114 4.17 0.56 12.34
N ASN A 115 4.35 1.77 11.81
CA ASN A 115 3.89 3.02 12.42
C ASN A 115 2.38 3.30 12.20
N PHE A 116 1.57 2.25 12.10
CA PHE A 116 0.14 2.39 11.90
C PHE A 116 -0.54 2.81 13.22
N SER A 117 -1.44 3.80 13.15
CA SER A 117 -2.01 4.46 14.35
C SER A 117 -2.66 3.54 15.39
N PRO A 118 -3.33 2.42 15.03
CA PRO A 118 -3.84 1.45 15.99
C PRO A 118 -2.77 0.66 16.77
N HIS A 119 -1.51 0.68 16.32
CA HIS A 119 -0.36 0.12 17.03
C HIS A 119 0.24 1.12 18.04
N LEU A 120 0.03 2.42 17.81
CA LEU A 120 0.52 3.48 18.68
C LEU A 120 -0.35 3.54 19.94
N THR A 121 0.34 3.47 21.07
CA THR A 121 -0.22 3.39 22.43
C THR A 121 -0.61 4.76 22.95
#